data_AF-A0A1W9RAG3-F1
#
_entry.id   AF-A0A1W9RAG3-F1
#
_cell.length_a   1.000
_cell.length_b   1.000
_cell.length_c   1.000
_cell.angle_alpha   90.00
_cell.angle_beta   90.00
_cell.angle_gamma   90.00
#
_symmetry.space_group_name_H-M   'P 1'
#
loop_
_entity.id
_entity.type
_entity.pdbx_description
1 polymer ?
#
loop_
_entity_poly.entity_id
_entity_poly.type
_entity_poly.pdbx_seq_one_letter_code
_entity_poly.pdbx_strand_id
1 'polypeptide(L)'
;MLNNLRYTASSHTIAFPAQIISGSGILPGDEIGVFTGGGICAGRITISDLQTNVAITAYADDEITPTIEGFETGEMLQFKVYRPGTNQGFDLDVEFDPALPNLGVFAMHGLSAAKSLKM
;
A
#
# COMPACT_ATOMS: atom_id res chain seq x y z
N MET A 1 9.33 -10.41 3.92
CA MET A 1 8.65 -10.63 5.20
C MET A 1 7.89 -9.36 5.54
N LEU A 2 6.67 -9.47 6.07
CA LEU A 2 5.91 -8.32 6.54
C LEU A 2 6.49 -7.89 7.90
N ASN A 3 7.11 -6.72 7.98
CA ASN A 3 7.63 -6.17 9.24
C ASN A 3 6.48 -5.71 10.16
N ASN A 4 6.79 -5.49 11.44
CA ASN A 4 5.86 -4.87 12.39
C ASN A 4 5.56 -3.43 11.94
N LEU A 5 4.30 -3.12 11.67
CA LEU A 5 3.88 -1.76 11.30
C LEU A 5 4.08 -0.78 12.45
N ARG A 6 4.58 0.41 12.12
CA ARG A 6 4.62 1.58 13.00
C ARG A 6 3.58 2.58 12.55
N TYR A 7 2.76 3.03 13.49
CA TYR A 7 1.69 4.00 13.24
C TYR A 7 2.20 5.38 13.66
N THR A 8 2.47 6.25 12.69
CA THR A 8 2.95 7.63 12.94
C THR A 8 1.84 8.65 12.63
N ALA A 9 2.03 9.90 13.07
CA ALA A 9 1.03 10.96 12.94
C ALA A 9 0.85 11.42 11.48
N SER A 10 1.91 11.33 10.67
CA SER A 10 1.87 11.65 9.26
C SER A 10 1.61 10.39 8.45
N SER A 11 0.63 10.44 7.55
CA SER A 11 0.22 9.29 6.76
C SER A 11 -0.28 9.69 5.38
N HIS A 12 -0.38 8.70 4.51
CA HIS A 12 -0.93 8.83 3.17
C HIS A 12 -1.97 7.73 2.96
N THR A 13 -3.19 8.10 2.57
CA THR A 13 -4.26 7.14 2.30
C THR A 13 -4.31 6.79 0.82
N ILE A 14 -4.26 5.49 0.51
CA ILE A 14 -4.41 4.95 -0.83
C ILE A 14 -5.71 4.15 -0.92
N ALA A 15 -6.67 4.60 -1.72
CA ALA A 15 -7.90 3.88 -1.97
C ALA A 15 -7.75 2.84 -3.08
N PHE A 16 -8.32 1.66 -2.89
CA PHE A 16 -8.40 0.57 -3.87
C PHE A 16 -9.87 0.22 -4.11
N PRO A 17 -10.46 0.66 -5.23
CA PRO A 17 -11.82 0.28 -5.61
C PRO A 17 -11.99 -1.23 -5.78
N ALA A 18 -13.14 -1.77 -5.36
CA ALA A 18 -13.43 -3.21 -5.47
C ALA A 18 -13.34 -3.73 -6.91
N GLN A 19 -13.75 -2.90 -7.88
CA GLN A 19 -13.76 -3.26 -9.29
C GLN A 19 -12.36 -3.58 -9.83
N ILE A 20 -11.32 -2.89 -9.36
CA ILE A 20 -9.95 -3.14 -9.82
C ILE A 20 -9.31 -4.32 -9.09
N ILE A 21 -9.74 -4.61 -7.86
CA ILE A 21 -9.27 -5.75 -7.05
C ILE A 21 -9.83 -7.06 -7.63
N SER A 22 -11.14 -7.10 -7.92
CA SER A 22 -11.78 -8.29 -8.49
C SER A 22 -11.23 -8.71 -9.85
N GLY A 23 -10.65 -7.78 -10.61
CA GLY A 23 -10.05 -8.03 -11.92
C GLY A 23 -8.54 -8.34 -11.91
N SER A 24 -7.86 -8.27 -10.76
CA SER A 24 -6.38 -8.31 -10.71
C SER A 24 -5.79 -9.69 -10.43
N GLY A 25 -6.60 -10.68 -10.07
CA GLY A 25 -6.14 -12.01 -9.64
C GLY A 25 -5.87 -12.13 -8.13
N ILE A 26 -6.12 -11.05 -7.37
CA ILE A 26 -6.12 -11.06 -5.90
C ILE A 26 -7.28 -11.93 -5.41
N LEU A 27 -7.01 -12.72 -4.37
CA LEU A 27 -7.97 -13.63 -3.77
C LEU A 27 -8.33 -13.18 -2.35
N PRO A 28 -9.53 -13.51 -1.85
CA PRO A 28 -9.84 -13.36 -0.44
C PRO A 28 -8.78 -14.06 0.45
N GLY A 29 -8.29 -13.34 1.45
CA GLY A 29 -7.21 -13.76 2.33
C GLY A 29 -5.81 -13.29 1.90
N ASP A 30 -5.65 -12.77 0.68
CA ASP A 30 -4.40 -12.10 0.28
C ASP A 30 -4.22 -10.79 1.07
N GLU A 31 -2.97 -10.42 1.35
CA GLU A 31 -2.60 -9.16 1.98
C GLU A 31 -1.91 -8.24 0.96
N ILE A 32 -2.39 -7.01 0.82
CA ILE A 32 -1.72 -5.97 0.05
C ILE A 32 -0.89 -5.13 1.01
N GLY A 33 0.42 -5.06 0.80
CA GLY A 33 1.34 -4.20 1.54
C GLY A 33 1.84 -3.04 0.69
N VAL A 34 2.10 -1.90 1.33
CA VAL A 34 2.75 -0.73 0.74
C VAL A 34 4.14 -0.56 1.37
N PHE A 35 5.14 -0.35 0.53
CA PHE A 35 6.56 -0.45 0.86
C PHE A 35 7.33 0.79 0.41
N THR A 36 8.30 1.20 1.23
CA THR A 36 9.26 2.26 0.91
C THR A 36 10.25 1.81 -0.16
N GLY A 37 11.03 2.73 -0.73
CA GLY A 37 12.10 2.38 -1.66
C GLY A 37 13.17 1.48 -1.02
N GLY A 38 13.32 1.56 0.30
CA GLY A 38 14.18 0.68 1.11
C GLY A 38 13.59 -0.69 1.44
N GLY A 39 12.37 -0.99 0.98
CA GLY A 39 11.70 -2.28 1.20
C GLY A 39 11.03 -2.44 2.57
N ILE A 40 10.81 -1.34 3.30
CA ILE A 40 10.11 -1.36 4.60
C ILE A 40 8.60 -1.38 4.34
N CYS A 41 7.89 -2.37 4.89
CA CYS A 41 6.43 -2.40 4.87
C CYS A 41 5.89 -1.34 5.83
N ALA A 42 5.33 -0.26 5.29
CA ALA A 42 4.84 0.89 6.06
C ALA A 42 3.31 1.03 5.99
N GLY A 43 2.61 0.01 5.53
CA GLY A 43 1.15 -0.12 5.59
C GLY A 43 0.71 -1.45 4.98
N ARG A 44 -0.41 -2.02 5.43
CA ARG A 44 -1.00 -3.21 4.80
C ARG A 44 -2.48 -3.34 5.09
N ILE A 45 -3.16 -4.14 4.28
CA ILE A 45 -4.53 -4.58 4.51
C ILE A 45 -4.73 -6.02 4.04
N THR A 46 -5.57 -6.77 4.74
CA THR A 46 -6.06 -8.08 4.30
C THR A 46 -7.33 -7.90 3.49
N ILE A 47 -7.41 -8.54 2.33
CA ILE A 47 -8.60 -8.52 1.48
C ILE A 47 -9.57 -9.59 1.94
N SER A 48 -10.65 -9.21 2.62
CA SER A 48 -11.69 -10.14 3.10
C SER A 48 -12.66 -10.57 2.00
N ASP A 49 -12.96 -9.66 1.08
CA ASP A 49 -13.88 -9.86 -0.03
C ASP A 49 -13.48 -8.97 -1.21
N LEU A 50 -13.90 -9.34 -2.42
CA LEU A 50 -13.53 -8.66 -3.66
C LEU A 50 -14.57 -7.61 -4.10
N GLN A 51 -15.58 -7.32 -3.27
CA GLN A 51 -16.72 -6.45 -3.63
C GLN A 51 -16.74 -5.16 -2.81
N THR A 52 -15.88 -5.06 -1.80
CA THR A 52 -15.75 -3.89 -0.93
C THR A 52 -14.52 -3.07 -1.33
N ASN A 53 -14.70 -1.75 -1.39
CA ASN A 53 -13.57 -0.83 -1.53
C ASN A 53 -12.72 -0.90 -0.27
N VAL A 54 -11.41 -0.94 -0.44
CA VAL A 54 -10.48 -0.94 0.69
C VAL A 54 -9.56 0.28 0.60
N ALA A 55 -8.93 0.63 1.72
CA ALA A 55 -7.92 1.67 1.75
C ALA A 55 -6.73 1.21 2.59
N ILE A 56 -5.53 1.55 2.14
CA ILE A 56 -4.29 1.33 2.87
C ILE A 56 -3.82 2.69 3.39
N THR A 57 -3.49 2.75 4.68
CA THR A 57 -2.77 3.88 5.24
C THR A 57 -1.28 3.55 5.22
N ALA A 58 -0.51 4.30 4.44
CA ALA A 58 0.95 4.33 4.50
C ALA A 58 1.39 5.30 5.59
N TYR A 59 2.34 4.91 6.44
CA TYR A 59 2.84 5.72 7.55
C TYR A 59 4.21 6.31 7.22
N ALA A 60 4.42 7.56 7.62
CA ALA A 60 5.72 8.22 7.50
C ALA A 60 6.73 7.63 8.49
N ASP A 61 8.01 7.89 8.23
CA ASP A 61 9.06 7.69 9.20
C ASP A 61 8.89 8.59 10.44
N ASP A 62 9.46 8.19 11.57
CA ASP A 62 9.51 8.99 12.79
C ASP A 62 10.90 9.61 12.96
N GLU A 63 11.05 10.90 12.61
CA GLU A 63 12.34 11.60 12.54
C GLU A 63 13.12 11.63 13.87
N ILE A 64 12.48 11.33 15.01
CA ILE A 64 13.13 11.29 16.32
C ILE A 64 13.63 9.89 16.71
N THR A 65 13.35 8.86 15.93
CA THR A 65 13.92 7.51 16.13
C THR A 65 15.20 7.36 15.31
N PRO A 66 16.17 6.54 15.76
CA PRO A 66 17.41 6.31 15.00
C PRO A 66 17.21 5.34 13.82
N THR A 67 16.01 4.81 13.62
CA THR A 67 15.72 3.75 12.66
C THR A 67 14.65 4.21 11.70
N ILE A 68 14.91 4.09 10.39
CA ILE A 68 13.88 4.35 9.38
C ILE A 68 12.82 3.24 9.48
N GLU A 69 11.57 3.65 9.68
CA GLU A 69 10.42 2.78 9.98
C GLU A 69 9.24 3.01 9.02
N GLY A 70 9.30 4.06 8.20
CA GLY A 70 8.22 4.43 7.28
C GLY A 70 8.72 5.26 6.10
N PHE A 71 7.79 5.98 5.49
CA PHE A 71 8.06 6.80 4.30
C PHE A 71 8.67 8.17 4.62
N GLU A 72 9.57 8.61 3.76
CA GLU A 72 9.90 10.03 3.58
C GLU A 72 9.01 10.67 2.50
N THR A 73 8.80 12.00 2.58
CA THR A 73 8.00 12.72 1.58
C THR A 73 8.68 12.67 0.21
N GLY A 74 7.92 12.30 -0.82
CA GLY A 74 8.39 12.18 -2.20
C GLY A 74 8.86 10.78 -2.59
N GLU A 75 8.95 9.82 -1.66
CA GLU A 75 9.25 8.43 -2.00
C GLU A 75 8.15 7.79 -2.85
N MET A 76 8.53 6.89 -3.76
CA MET A 76 7.56 6.11 -4.51
C MET A 76 6.89 5.07 -3.63
N LEU A 77 5.57 4.94 -3.75
CA LEU A 77 4.80 3.89 -3.11
C LEU A 77 4.97 2.58 -3.91
N GLN A 78 5.63 1.58 -3.32
CA GLN A 78 5.75 0.25 -3.91
C GLN A 78 4.72 -0.69 -3.31
N PHE A 79 4.15 -1.60 -4.11
CA PHE A 79 3.11 -2.52 -3.62
C PHE A 79 3.51 -3.96 -3.87
N LYS A 80 3.16 -4.82 -2.92
CA LYS A 80 3.27 -6.27 -3.06
C LYS A 80 2.05 -6.95 -2.49
N VAL A 81 1.67 -8.07 -3.09
CA VAL A 81 0.64 -8.97 -2.56
C VAL A 81 1.33 -10.15 -1.90
N TYR A 82 0.95 -10.46 -0.66
CA TYR A 82 1.33 -11.70 0.00
C TYR A 82 0.13 -12.64 0.06
N ARG A 83 0.33 -13.90 -0.36
CA ARG A 83 -0.68 -14.96 -0.32
C ARG A 83 -0.32 -15.98 0.76
N PRO A 84 -0.93 -15.91 1.96
CA PRO A 84 -0.61 -16.80 3.07
C PRO A 84 -0.80 -18.28 2.74
N GLY A 85 -1.86 -18.62 1.99
CA GLY A 85 -2.20 -20.01 1.66
C GLY A 85 -1.14 -20.76 0.83
N THR A 86 -0.24 -20.03 0.15
CA THR A 86 0.85 -20.61 -0.65
C THR A 86 2.23 -20.11 -0.24
N ASN A 87 2.31 -19.19 0.74
CA ASN A 87 3.52 -18.50 1.15
C ASN A 87 4.26 -17.81 -0.03
N GLN A 88 3.49 -17.21 -0.95
CA GLN A 88 4.02 -16.52 -2.13
C GLN A 88 3.86 -15.00 -2.01
N GLY A 89 4.83 -14.26 -2.55
CA GLY A 89 4.77 -12.82 -2.72
C GLY A 89 4.79 -12.45 -4.20
N PHE A 90 3.98 -11.47 -4.59
CA PHE A 90 3.86 -10.94 -5.94
C PHE A 90 4.12 -9.44 -5.90
N ASP A 91 4.87 -8.91 -6.86
CA ASP A 91 4.93 -7.47 -7.06
C ASP A 91 3.58 -7.00 -7.64
N LEU A 92 3.14 -5.81 -7.25
CA LEU A 92 1.87 -5.26 -7.68
C LEU A 92 2.11 -3.90 -8.34
N ASP A 93 1.97 -3.87 -9.67
CA ASP A 93 1.98 -2.65 -10.44
C ASP A 93 0.64 -1.92 -10.24
N VAL A 94 0.71 -0.67 -9.78
CA VAL A 94 -0.45 0.18 -9.50
C VAL A 94 -0.38 1.43 -10.36
N GLU A 95 -1.39 1.64 -11.21
CA GLU A 95 -1.59 2.94 -11.85
C GLU A 95 -2.55 3.78 -11.01
N PHE A 96 -2.27 5.08 -10.87
CA PHE A 96 -3.04 5.99 -10.04
C PHE A 96 -4.04 6.83 -10.84
N ASP A 97 -5.14 7.19 -10.19
CA ASP A 97 -6.15 8.07 -10.77
C ASP A 97 -5.64 9.52 -10.83
N PRO A 98 -5.47 10.10 -12.03
CA PRO A 98 -5.00 11.47 -12.20
C PRO A 98 -5.97 12.53 -11.66
N ALA A 99 -7.20 12.15 -11.30
CA ALA A 99 -8.14 13.06 -10.64
C ALA A 99 -7.81 13.31 -9.16
N LEU A 100 -6.93 12.52 -8.55
CA LEU A 100 -6.54 12.68 -7.15
C LEU A 100 -5.20 13.41 -6.99
N PRO A 101 -4.94 14.04 -5.82
CA PRO A 101 -3.80 14.93 -5.62
C PRO A 101 -2.43 14.27 -5.76
N ASN A 102 -2.31 12.98 -5.45
CA ASN A 102 -1.04 12.26 -5.46
C ASN A 102 -1.07 11.05 -6.39
N LEU A 103 0.04 10.85 -7.12
CA LEU A 103 0.17 9.84 -8.17
C LEU A 103 1.32 8.89 -7.85
N GLY A 104 1.13 8.05 -6.83
CA GLY A 104 2.10 7.00 -6.47
C GLY A 104 3.35 7.49 -5.74
N VAL A 105 3.33 8.71 -5.22
CA VAL A 105 4.37 9.25 -4.34
C VAL A 105 3.79 9.52 -2.96
N PHE A 106 4.54 9.19 -1.92
CA PHE A 106 4.19 9.51 -0.56
C PHE A 106 4.21 11.03 -0.36
N ALA A 107 3.20 11.51 0.36
CA ALA A 107 3.02 12.91 0.71
C ALA A 107 2.37 12.94 2.09
N MET A 108 2.81 13.87 2.94
CA MET A 108 2.21 14.04 4.27
C MET A 108 0.73 14.38 4.14
N HIS A 109 -0.12 13.60 4.82
CA HIS A 109 -1.59 13.68 4.71
C HIS A 109 -2.09 13.53 3.26
N GLY A 110 -1.35 12.77 2.45
CA GLY A 110 -1.62 12.57 1.04
C GLY A 110 -2.83 11.67 0.78
N LEU A 111 -3.36 11.80 -0.43
CA LEU A 111 -4.50 11.03 -0.90
C LEU A 111 -4.24 10.55 -2.33
N SER A 112 -4.26 9.25 -2.51
CA SER A 112 -4.19 8.56 -3.80
C SER A 112 -5.36 7.61 -3.98
N ALA A 113 -5.70 7.30 -5.23
CA ALA A 113 -6.59 6.19 -5.56
C ALA A 113 -5.98 5.37 -6.69
N ALA A 114 -5.99 4.05 -6.53
CA ALA A 114 -5.61 3.13 -7.58
C ALA A 114 -6.69 3.10 -8.67
N LYS A 115 -6.24 3.16 -9.93
CA LYS A 115 -7.05 3.11 -11.14
C LYS A 115 -6.96 1.76 -11.83
N SER A 116 -5.82 1.08 -11.74
CA SER A 116 -5.62 -0.28 -12.25
C SER A 116 -4.59 -1.02 -11.40
N LEU A 117 -4.65 -2.36 -11.43
CA LEU A 117 -3.75 -3.26 -10.73
C LEU A 117 -3.29 -4.37 -11.66
N LYS A 118 -2.00 -4.71 -11.61
CA LYS A 118 -1.43 -5.84 -12.34
C LYS A 118 -0.38 -6.55 -11.50
N MET A 119 -0.46 -7.88 -11.45
CA MET A 119 0.54 -8.76 -10.82
C MET A 119 1.43 -9.41 -11.86
#